data_AF-A0AAV7JMJ9-F1
#
_entry.id   AF-A0AAV7JMJ9-F1
#
_cell.length_a   1.000
_cell.length_b   1.000
_cell.length_c   1.000
_cell.angle_alpha   90.00
_cell.angle_beta   90.00
_cell.angle_gamma   90.00
#
_symmetry.space_group_name_H-M   'P 1'
#
loop_
_entity.id
_entity.type
_entity.pdbx_description
1 polymer ?
#
loop_
_entity_poly.entity_id
_entity_poly.type
_entity_poly.pdbx_seq_one_letter_code
_entity_poly.pdbx_strand_id
1 'polypeptide(L)'
;MSADELLATYSGLGTRDGENYYKGEECLACVKDLIRFLRNDELVSSRVRRHLGQARILQRDLIPILSNFHQDKVVRNDVLKLMLNLTLPAHLVYGNELVDRKKDVTALKYYSEVEAYLRDYKEAFASEEKSIAVLVNILADHLKEEWHSRQEDDCIAVERVLVILRNILYTPVAPNEEKRTDDDCNLHDQLVWNLHSNACHQNGTEILPSKLMH
;
A
#
# COMPACT_ATOMS: atom_id res chain seq x y z
N MET A 1 -16.96 -9.51 -13.37
CA MET A 1 -15.51 -9.62 -13.57
C MET A 1 -15.13 -11.09 -13.60
N SER A 2 -14.60 -11.60 -14.71
CA SER A 2 -14.04 -12.96 -14.71
C SER A 2 -12.65 -12.97 -14.05
N ALA A 3 -12.16 -14.15 -13.67
CA ALA A 3 -10.78 -14.26 -13.18
C ALA A 3 -9.76 -13.98 -14.30
N ASP A 4 -10.09 -14.38 -15.53
CA ASP A 4 -9.25 -14.18 -16.72
C ASP A 4 -9.11 -12.71 -17.08
N GLU A 5 -10.19 -11.92 -16.94
CA GLU A 5 -10.17 -10.48 -17.16
C GLU A 5 -9.25 -9.80 -16.14
N LEU A 6 -9.33 -10.19 -14.86
CA LEU A 6 -8.46 -9.64 -13.82
C LEU A 6 -6.99 -10.02 -14.04
N LEU A 7 -6.71 -11.27 -14.40
CA LEU A 7 -5.39 -11.76 -14.77
C LEU A 7 -4.81 -11.00 -15.96
N ALA A 8 -5.58 -10.81 -17.02
CA ALA A 8 -5.16 -10.04 -18.18
C ALA A 8 -4.81 -8.59 -17.77
N THR A 9 -5.62 -7.97 -16.91
CA THR A 9 -5.36 -6.61 -16.42
C THR A 9 -4.06 -6.52 -15.62
N TYR A 10 -3.86 -7.35 -14.58
CA TYR A 10 -2.63 -7.22 -13.78
C TYR A 10 -1.38 -7.75 -14.48
N SER A 11 -1.51 -8.63 -15.47
CA SER A 11 -0.38 -9.03 -16.34
C SER A 11 0.14 -7.87 -17.20
N GLY A 12 -0.70 -6.85 -17.46
CA GLY A 12 -0.31 -5.63 -18.18
C GLY A 12 0.45 -4.60 -17.34
N LEU A 13 0.62 -4.82 -16.03
CA LEU A 13 1.36 -3.90 -15.15
C LEU A 13 2.85 -3.86 -15.47
N GLY A 14 3.43 -5.01 -15.79
CA GLY A 14 4.84 -5.13 -16.10
C GLY A 14 5.38 -6.52 -15.84
N THR A 15 6.70 -6.63 -15.88
CA THR A 15 7.41 -7.88 -15.62
C THR A 15 8.71 -7.62 -14.89
N ARG A 16 9.15 -8.60 -14.11
CA ARG A 16 10.45 -8.57 -13.42
C ARG A 16 11.41 -9.51 -14.14
N ASP A 17 12.60 -9.02 -14.44
CA ASP A 17 13.72 -9.81 -14.95
C ASP A 17 14.93 -9.56 -14.04
N GLY A 18 15.22 -10.55 -13.18
CA GLY A 18 16.16 -10.42 -12.07
C GLY A 18 15.79 -9.28 -11.12
N GLU A 19 16.73 -8.35 -10.93
CA GLU A 19 16.53 -7.17 -10.07
C GLU A 19 15.77 -6.03 -10.74
N ASN A 20 15.63 -6.08 -12.06
CA ASN A 20 15.00 -5.00 -12.83
C ASN A 20 13.52 -5.24 -13.02
N TYR A 21 12.73 -4.18 -12.87
CA TYR A 21 11.30 -4.19 -13.18
C TYR A 21 11.05 -3.36 -14.43
N TYR A 22 10.37 -3.96 -15.41
CA TYR A 22 9.97 -3.35 -16.66
C TYR A 22 8.48 -3.05 -16.64
N LYS A 23 8.14 -1.77 -16.64
CA LYS A 23 6.75 -1.30 -16.70
C LYS A 23 6.11 -1.70 -18.03
N GLY A 24 4.91 -2.28 -17.99
CA GLY A 24 4.15 -2.60 -19.21
C GLY A 24 3.69 -1.33 -19.94
N GLU A 25 3.48 -1.43 -21.26
CA GLU A 25 3.03 -0.29 -22.08
C GLU A 25 1.67 0.26 -21.59
N GLU A 26 0.76 -0.63 -21.22
CA GLU A 26 -0.58 -0.31 -20.73
C GLU A 26 -0.66 -0.17 -19.20
N CYS A 27 0.47 -0.10 -18.49
CA CYS A 27 0.52 -0.14 -17.03
C CYS A 27 -0.45 0.86 -16.36
N LEU A 28 -0.53 2.09 -16.87
CA LEU A 28 -1.42 3.11 -16.29
C LEU A 28 -2.90 2.77 -16.49
N ALA A 29 -3.27 2.26 -17.66
CA ALA A 29 -4.63 1.80 -17.93
C ALA A 29 -4.98 0.63 -17.00
N CYS A 30 -4.08 -0.33 -16.86
CA CYS A 30 -4.23 -1.46 -15.95
C CYS A 30 -4.43 -1.02 -14.50
N VAL A 31 -3.63 -0.08 -13.97
CA VAL A 31 -3.81 0.44 -12.60
C VAL A 31 -5.19 1.09 -12.44
N LYS A 32 -5.64 1.89 -13.40
CA LYS A 32 -6.97 2.53 -13.36
C LYS A 32 -8.10 1.51 -13.40
N ASP A 33 -7.96 0.46 -14.19
CA ASP A 33 -8.94 -0.62 -14.26
C ASP A 33 -8.99 -1.41 -12.95
N LEU A 34 -7.85 -1.75 -12.34
CA LEU A 34 -7.81 -2.40 -11.03
C LEU A 34 -8.50 -1.55 -9.95
N ILE A 35 -8.28 -0.23 -9.95
CA ILE A 35 -8.99 0.70 -9.06
C ILE A 35 -10.50 0.67 -9.32
N ARG A 36 -10.91 0.67 -10.60
CA ARG A 36 -12.32 0.59 -10.99
C ARG A 36 -12.95 -0.74 -10.53
N PHE A 37 -12.21 -1.83 -10.64
CA PHE A 37 -12.67 -3.16 -10.22
C PHE A 37 -12.84 -3.23 -8.71
N LEU A 38 -11.89 -2.70 -7.94
CA LEU A 38 -11.99 -2.62 -6.47
C LEU A 38 -13.14 -1.73 -6.00
N ARG A 39 -13.44 -0.64 -6.70
CA ARG A 39 -14.59 0.24 -6.38
C ARG A 39 -15.93 -0.48 -6.52
N ASN A 40 -16.01 -1.44 -7.45
CA ASN A 40 -17.21 -2.22 -7.72
C ASN A 40 -17.11 -3.65 -7.14
N ASP A 41 -16.18 -3.89 -6.21
CA ASP A 41 -15.98 -5.21 -5.61
C ASP A 41 -17.18 -5.58 -4.73
N GLU A 42 -17.51 -6.86 -4.69
CA GLU A 42 -18.63 -7.34 -3.91
C GLU A 42 -18.26 -7.34 -2.43
N LEU A 43 -19.00 -6.59 -1.61
CA LEU A 43 -18.68 -6.31 -0.21
C LEU A 43 -18.39 -7.58 0.63
N VAL A 44 -19.22 -8.62 0.48
CA VAL A 44 -19.13 -9.85 1.28
C VAL A 44 -18.03 -10.78 0.78
N SER A 45 -17.89 -10.94 -0.53
CA SER A 45 -16.91 -11.88 -1.09
C SER A 45 -15.52 -11.25 -1.24
N SER A 46 -15.44 -9.91 -1.31
CA SER A 46 -14.24 -9.11 -1.60
C SER A 46 -13.38 -9.76 -2.69
N ARG A 47 -14.06 -10.26 -3.74
CA ARG A 47 -13.48 -11.20 -4.70
C ARG A 47 -12.30 -10.60 -5.44
N VAL A 48 -12.41 -9.36 -5.89
CA VAL A 48 -11.31 -8.67 -6.59
C VAL A 48 -10.15 -8.47 -5.63
N ARG A 49 -10.40 -7.92 -4.44
CA ARG A 49 -9.37 -7.70 -3.42
C ARG A 49 -8.62 -8.98 -3.07
N ARG A 50 -9.33 -10.07 -2.79
CA ARG A 50 -8.72 -11.35 -2.42
C ARG A 50 -7.91 -11.94 -3.57
N HIS A 51 -8.38 -11.81 -4.81
CA HIS A 51 -7.62 -12.28 -5.96
C HIS A 51 -6.33 -11.47 -6.17
N LEU A 52 -6.36 -10.14 -6.00
CA LEU A 52 -5.16 -9.30 -6.06
C LEU A 52 -4.17 -9.60 -4.92
N GLY A 53 -4.68 -9.87 -3.72
CA GLY A 53 -3.86 -10.32 -2.59
C GLY A 53 -3.19 -11.66 -2.85
N GLN A 54 -3.95 -12.64 -3.35
CA GLN A 54 -3.44 -13.95 -3.72
C GLN A 54 -2.37 -13.88 -4.82
N ALA A 55 -2.57 -13.00 -5.81
CA ALA A 55 -1.61 -12.76 -6.88
C ALA A 55 -0.39 -11.94 -6.43
N ARG A 56 -0.37 -11.43 -5.19
CA ARG A 56 0.69 -10.60 -4.60
C ARG A 56 1.01 -9.35 -5.43
N ILE A 57 -0.02 -8.71 -5.99
CA ILE A 57 0.14 -7.56 -6.91
C ILE A 57 0.86 -6.39 -6.25
N LEU A 58 0.61 -6.15 -4.96
CA LEU A 58 1.30 -5.09 -4.24
C LEU A 58 2.82 -5.33 -4.20
N GLN A 59 3.23 -6.55 -3.87
CA GLN A 59 4.63 -6.93 -3.72
C GLN A 59 5.34 -7.08 -5.08
N ARG A 60 4.67 -7.74 -6.04
CA ARG A 60 5.26 -8.10 -7.34
C ARG A 60 5.36 -6.92 -8.29
N ASP A 61 4.39 -6.01 -8.25
CA ASP A 61 4.23 -4.98 -9.26
C ASP A 61 4.19 -3.58 -8.64
N LEU A 62 3.31 -3.32 -7.68
CA LEU A 62 3.10 -1.94 -7.21
C LEU A 62 4.30 -1.36 -6.47
N ILE A 63 4.95 -2.12 -5.58
CA ILE A 63 6.17 -1.69 -4.89
C ILE A 63 7.29 -1.41 -5.90
N PRO A 64 7.62 -2.32 -6.84
CA PRO A 64 8.61 -2.03 -7.89
C PRO A 64 8.23 -0.84 -8.77
N ILE A 65 6.95 -0.69 -9.15
CA ILE A 65 6.50 0.45 -9.96
C ILE A 65 6.74 1.76 -9.21
N LEU A 66 6.32 1.83 -7.94
CA LEU A 66 6.54 3.01 -7.11
C LEU A 66 8.04 3.29 -6.94
N SER A 67 8.82 2.26 -6.62
CA SER A 67 10.25 2.38 -6.36
C SER A 67 11.03 2.88 -7.58
N ASN A 68 10.65 2.45 -8.78
CA ASN A 68 11.43 2.70 -10.00
C ASN A 68 10.86 3.81 -10.90
N PHE A 69 9.57 4.14 -10.78
CA PHE A 69 8.89 5.06 -11.71
C PHE A 69 8.13 6.20 -11.01
N HIS A 70 8.34 6.47 -9.72
CA HIS A 70 7.65 7.54 -8.97
C HIS A 70 7.85 8.97 -9.52
N GLN A 71 8.87 9.19 -10.36
CA GLN A 71 9.11 10.50 -10.99
C GLN A 71 8.01 10.87 -12.00
N ASP A 72 7.36 9.87 -12.60
CA ASP A 72 6.13 10.08 -13.36
C ASP A 72 4.97 10.28 -12.38
N LYS A 73 4.62 11.55 -12.12
CA LYS A 73 3.56 11.92 -11.16
C LYS A 73 2.22 11.22 -11.46
N VAL A 74 1.89 11.00 -12.74
CA VAL A 74 0.62 10.37 -13.13
C VAL A 74 0.61 8.91 -12.71
N VAL A 75 1.67 8.16 -13.04
CA VAL A 75 1.83 6.76 -12.62
C VAL A 75 1.88 6.65 -11.10
N ARG A 76 2.71 7.48 -10.46
CA ARG A 76 2.84 7.52 -8.99
C ARG A 76 1.50 7.70 -8.31
N ASN A 77 0.72 8.70 -8.72
CA ASN A 77 -0.51 9.07 -8.03
C ASN A 77 -1.59 7.98 -8.14
N ASP A 78 -1.68 7.30 -9.29
CA ASP A 78 -2.61 6.19 -9.48
C ASP A 78 -2.13 4.91 -8.75
N VAL A 79 -0.83 4.64 -8.73
CA VAL A 79 -0.26 3.53 -7.92
C VAL A 79 -0.52 3.75 -6.43
N LEU A 80 -0.30 4.96 -5.91
CA LEU A 80 -0.63 5.31 -4.52
C LEU A 80 -2.12 5.12 -4.23
N LYS A 81 -3.00 5.49 -5.17
CA LYS A 81 -4.45 5.29 -5.03
C LYS A 81 -4.82 3.81 -4.95
N LEU A 82 -4.18 2.95 -5.75
CA LEU A 82 -4.38 1.50 -5.70
C LEU A 82 -3.82 0.90 -4.41
N MET A 83 -2.61 1.28 -4.00
CA MET A 83 -2.00 0.84 -2.73
C MET A 83 -2.84 1.25 -1.52
N LEU A 84 -3.36 2.49 -1.48
CA LEU A 84 -4.26 2.96 -0.41
C LEU A 84 -5.51 2.08 -0.34
N ASN A 85 -6.10 1.73 -1.48
CA ASN A 85 -7.27 0.86 -1.51
C ASN A 85 -6.92 -0.54 -0.97
N LEU A 86 -5.81 -1.14 -1.42
CA LEU A 86 -5.39 -2.48 -1.01
C LEU A 86 -5.00 -2.56 0.47
N THR A 87 -4.45 -1.49 1.03
CA THR A 87 -4.04 -1.42 2.45
C THR A 87 -5.18 -1.05 3.41
N LEU A 88 -6.40 -0.80 2.94
CA LEU A 88 -7.53 -0.49 3.81
C LEU A 88 -7.77 -1.61 4.85
N PRO A 89 -7.83 -1.30 6.16
CA PRO A 89 -8.08 -2.31 7.21
C PRO A 89 -9.31 -3.16 6.91
N ALA A 90 -9.26 -4.48 7.14
CA ALA A 90 -10.31 -5.37 6.67
C ALA A 90 -11.67 -5.04 7.33
N HIS A 91 -11.70 -4.59 8.59
CA HIS A 91 -12.95 -4.18 9.22
C HIS A 91 -13.62 -2.99 8.50
N LEU A 92 -12.86 -2.12 7.83
CA LEU A 92 -13.41 -1.05 6.98
C LEU A 92 -13.80 -1.56 5.59
N VAL A 93 -13.09 -2.56 5.06
CA VAL A 93 -13.46 -3.22 3.80
C VAL A 93 -14.84 -3.85 3.89
N TYR A 94 -15.11 -4.57 4.99
CA TYR A 94 -16.36 -5.31 5.16
C TYR A 94 -17.44 -4.52 5.91
N GLY A 95 -17.07 -3.46 6.65
CA GLY A 95 -18.00 -2.63 7.41
C GLY A 95 -18.84 -3.43 8.41
N ASN A 96 -20.11 -3.07 8.54
CA ASN A 96 -21.04 -3.72 9.49
C ASN A 96 -21.53 -5.09 9.02
N GLU A 97 -21.35 -5.49 7.75
CA GLU A 97 -21.86 -6.76 7.21
C GLU A 97 -21.31 -7.99 7.94
N LEU A 98 -20.07 -7.93 8.43
CA LEU A 98 -19.50 -9.04 9.21
C LEU A 98 -20.16 -9.21 10.57
N VAL A 99 -20.69 -8.13 11.15
CA VAL A 99 -21.41 -8.18 12.44
C VAL A 99 -22.69 -9.00 12.29
N ASP A 100 -23.39 -8.84 11.16
CA ASP A 100 -24.63 -9.56 10.85
C ASP A 100 -24.36 -11.00 10.39
N ARG A 101 -23.14 -11.30 9.94
CA ARG A 101 -22.73 -12.60 9.37
C ARG A 101 -21.77 -13.40 10.25
N LYS A 102 -21.75 -13.17 11.57
CA LYS A 102 -20.85 -13.88 12.51
C LYS A 102 -20.95 -15.42 12.49
N LYS A 103 -21.99 -16.00 11.90
CA LYS A 103 -22.18 -17.46 11.76
C LYS A 103 -21.86 -17.97 10.35
N ASP A 104 -21.61 -17.10 9.38
CA ASP A 104 -21.25 -17.47 8.01
C ASP A 104 -19.76 -17.80 7.96
N VAL A 105 -19.45 -19.09 7.98
CA VAL A 105 -18.08 -19.62 7.93
C VAL A 105 -17.34 -19.14 6.68
N THR A 106 -18.04 -18.96 5.56
CA THR A 106 -17.43 -18.54 4.29
C THR A 106 -17.03 -17.07 4.36
N ALA A 107 -17.93 -16.21 4.88
CA ALA A 107 -17.62 -14.78 5.07
C ALA A 107 -16.46 -14.58 6.06
N LEU A 108 -16.44 -15.35 7.16
CA LEU A 108 -15.34 -15.32 8.12
C LEU A 108 -14.01 -15.75 7.49
N LYS A 109 -14.01 -16.79 6.65
CA LYS A 109 -12.83 -17.23 5.91
C LYS A 109 -12.30 -16.12 4.99
N TYR A 110 -13.19 -15.47 4.23
CA TYR A 110 -12.79 -14.38 3.33
C TYR A 110 -12.21 -13.18 4.09
N TYR A 111 -12.79 -12.85 5.24
CA TYR A 111 -12.23 -11.82 6.12
C TYR A 111 -10.82 -12.18 6.59
N SER A 112 -10.62 -13.41 7.08
CA SER A 112 -9.30 -13.88 7.52
C SER A 112 -8.27 -13.91 6.38
N GLU A 113 -8.67 -14.22 5.15
CA GLU A 113 -7.80 -14.11 3.97
C GLU A 113 -7.36 -12.65 3.72
N VAL A 114 -8.30 -11.69 3.79
CA VAL A 114 -7.95 -10.27 3.61
C VAL A 114 -7.00 -9.79 4.72
N GLU A 115 -7.23 -10.17 5.97
CA GLU A 115 -6.31 -9.87 7.08
C GLU A 115 -4.92 -10.47 6.86
N ALA A 116 -4.82 -11.68 6.28
CA ALA A 116 -3.53 -12.26 5.92
C ALA A 116 -2.81 -11.45 4.84
N TYR A 117 -3.50 -11.05 3.77
CA TYR A 117 -2.88 -10.22 2.74
C TYR A 117 -2.42 -8.85 3.26
N LEU A 118 -3.15 -8.24 4.21
CA LEU A 118 -2.70 -7.00 4.85
C LEU A 118 -1.38 -7.19 5.60
N ARG A 119 -1.20 -8.33 6.28
CA ARG A 119 0.08 -8.68 6.92
C ARG A 119 1.19 -8.87 5.90
N ASP A 120 0.92 -9.57 4.80
CA ASP A 120 1.89 -9.73 3.70
C ASP A 120 2.28 -8.39 3.07
N TYR A 121 1.38 -7.41 3.04
CA TYR A 121 1.69 -6.05 2.58
C TYR A 121 2.57 -5.31 3.59
N LYS A 122 2.27 -5.43 4.89
CA LYS A 122 3.10 -4.88 5.96
C LYS A 122 4.53 -5.41 5.87
N GLU A 123 4.69 -6.72 5.69
CA GLU A 123 5.99 -7.37 5.54
C GLU A 123 6.76 -6.86 4.32
N ALA A 124 6.06 -6.70 3.19
CA ALA A 124 6.67 -6.18 1.98
C ALA A 124 7.20 -4.75 2.14
N PHE A 125 6.44 -3.86 2.81
CA PHE A 125 6.91 -2.50 3.12
C PHE A 125 8.08 -2.49 4.12
N ALA A 126 8.13 -3.46 5.04
CA ALA A 126 9.24 -3.56 5.99
C ALA A 126 10.54 -4.01 5.28
N SER A 127 10.42 -4.94 4.34
CA SER A 127 11.53 -5.56 3.63
C SER A 127 12.08 -4.67 2.50
N GLU A 128 11.22 -3.89 1.84
CA GLU A 128 11.58 -3.08 0.68
C GLU A 128 11.85 -1.62 1.10
N GLU A 129 13.04 -1.35 1.65
CA GLU A 129 13.44 -0.03 2.18
C GLU A 129 13.22 1.10 1.16
N LYS A 130 13.50 0.84 -0.13
CA LYS A 130 13.32 1.81 -1.22
C LYS A 130 11.88 2.31 -1.35
N SER A 131 10.89 1.47 -1.04
CA SER A 131 9.48 1.86 -1.08
C SER A 131 9.15 2.89 0.00
N ILE A 132 9.64 2.69 1.23
CA ILE A 132 9.51 3.63 2.35
C ILE A 132 10.26 4.92 2.04
N ALA A 133 11.47 4.83 1.48
CA ALA A 133 12.25 6.00 1.07
C ALA A 133 11.46 6.87 0.08
N VAL A 134 10.83 6.27 -0.95
CA VAL A 134 10.01 7.02 -1.91
C VAL A 134 8.81 7.69 -1.23
N LEU A 135 8.11 7.00 -0.32
CA LEU A 135 6.99 7.59 0.42
C LEU A 135 7.45 8.79 1.27
N VAL A 136 8.57 8.66 1.99
CA VAL A 136 9.15 9.74 2.79
C VAL A 136 9.58 10.91 1.91
N ASN A 137 10.15 10.65 0.73
CA ASN A 137 10.56 11.72 -0.20
C ASN A 137 9.36 12.51 -0.70
N ILE A 138 8.26 11.84 -1.06
CA ILE A 138 7.01 12.52 -1.45
C ILE A 138 6.52 13.45 -0.33
N LEU A 139 6.55 12.99 0.92
CA LEU A 139 6.22 13.84 2.07
C LEU A 139 7.20 15.00 2.21
N ALA A 140 8.51 14.74 2.14
CA ALA A 140 9.53 15.76 2.32
C ALA A 140 9.44 16.86 1.26
N ASP A 141 9.28 16.49 -0.01
CA ASP A 141 9.20 17.43 -1.14
C ASP A 141 8.03 18.39 -0.98
N HIS A 142 6.85 17.89 -0.60
CA HIS A 142 5.66 18.71 -0.45
C HIS A 142 5.58 19.43 0.89
N LEU A 143 6.07 18.86 1.99
CA LEU A 143 6.03 19.48 3.31
C LEU A 143 7.02 20.65 3.47
N LYS A 144 8.05 20.73 2.62
CA LYS A 144 8.99 21.87 2.56
C LYS A 144 8.29 23.15 2.10
N GLU A 145 7.32 23.06 1.21
CA GLU A 145 6.50 24.19 0.74
C GLU A 145 5.50 24.67 1.80
N GLU A 146 5.14 25.95 1.76
CA GLU A 146 4.04 26.48 2.55
C GLU A 146 2.70 25.90 2.06
N TRP A 147 1.77 25.63 2.98
CA TRP A 147 0.54 24.92 2.66
C TRP A 147 -0.33 25.63 1.61
N HIS A 148 -0.34 26.97 1.61
CA HIS A 148 -1.07 27.77 0.62
C HIS A 148 -0.46 27.73 -0.78
N SER A 149 0.80 27.35 -0.91
CA SER A 149 1.51 27.27 -2.19
C SER A 149 1.41 25.90 -2.85
N ARG A 150 0.96 24.89 -2.10
CA ARG A 150 0.82 23.52 -2.60
C ARG A 150 -0.37 23.40 -3.54
N GLN A 151 -0.16 22.68 -4.63
CA GLN A 151 -1.25 22.33 -5.54
C GLN A 151 -2.17 21.28 -4.87
N GLU A 152 -3.44 21.27 -5.25
CA GLU A 152 -4.43 20.32 -4.71
C GLU A 152 -3.98 18.86 -4.91
N ASP A 153 -3.47 18.52 -6.09
CA ASP A 153 -2.95 17.18 -6.40
C ASP A 153 -1.78 16.76 -5.49
N ASP A 154 -0.92 17.71 -5.10
CA ASP A 154 0.21 17.46 -4.21
C ASP A 154 -0.28 17.26 -2.76
N CYS A 155 -1.28 18.03 -2.31
CA CYS A 155 -1.95 17.80 -1.02
C CYS A 155 -2.61 16.42 -0.95
N ILE A 156 -3.29 16.00 -2.02
CA ILE A 156 -3.90 14.68 -2.12
C ILE A 156 -2.83 13.58 -2.08
N ALA A 157 -1.69 13.78 -2.73
CA ALA A 157 -0.59 12.82 -2.67
C ALA A 157 -0.06 12.65 -1.24
N VAL A 158 0.15 13.75 -0.51
CA VAL A 158 0.56 13.74 0.91
C VAL A 158 -0.45 12.98 1.76
N GLU A 159 -1.74 13.29 1.63
CA GLU A 159 -2.80 12.59 2.37
C GLU A 159 -2.77 11.08 2.11
N ARG A 160 -2.65 10.68 0.84
CA ARG A 160 -2.58 9.25 0.47
C ARG A 160 -1.39 8.55 1.10
N VAL A 161 -0.22 9.17 1.07
CA VAL A 161 0.99 8.60 1.69
C VAL A 161 0.78 8.44 3.19
N LEU A 162 0.27 9.46 3.89
CA LEU A 162 0.00 9.37 5.32
C LEU A 162 -1.00 8.27 5.66
N VAL A 163 -2.06 8.09 4.87
CA VAL A 163 -3.06 7.03 5.07
C VAL A 163 -2.47 5.65 4.80
N ILE A 164 -1.64 5.48 3.76
CA ILE A 164 -0.94 4.22 3.50
C ILE A 164 -0.04 3.86 4.68
N LEU A 165 0.80 4.80 5.14
CA LEU A 165 1.67 4.59 6.29
C LEU A 165 0.87 4.23 7.55
N ARG A 166 -0.22 4.96 7.83
CA ARG A 166 -1.12 4.67 8.95
C ARG A 166 -1.69 3.26 8.86
N ASN A 167 -2.15 2.84 7.67
CA ASN A 167 -2.74 1.52 7.47
C ASN A 167 -1.72 0.39 7.70
N ILE A 168 -0.52 0.54 7.15
CA ILE A 168 0.58 -0.43 7.30
C ILE A 168 1.03 -0.53 8.76
N LEU A 169 1.18 0.59 9.45
CA LEU A 169 1.55 0.61 10.87
C LEU A 169 0.47 0.00 11.76
N TYR A 170 -0.81 0.28 11.47
CA TYR A 170 -1.96 -0.25 12.22
C TYR A 170 -2.16 -1.75 12.04
N THR A 171 -1.76 -2.32 10.91
CA THR A 171 -1.95 -3.75 10.63
C THR A 171 -1.24 -4.60 11.70
N PRO A 172 -1.97 -5.49 12.41
CA PRO A 172 -1.39 -6.31 13.47
C PRO A 172 -0.52 -7.43 12.88
N VAL A 173 0.57 -7.78 13.56
CA VAL A 173 1.37 -8.98 13.25
C VAL A 173 0.63 -10.21 13.81
N ALA A 174 0.69 -11.36 13.13
CA ALA A 174 0.00 -12.54 13.67
C ALA A 174 0.66 -12.96 15.01
N PRO A 175 -0.12 -13.44 16.01
CA PRO A 175 0.44 -13.86 17.32
C PRO A 175 1.51 -14.96 17.22
N ASN A 176 1.49 -15.73 16.13
CA ASN A 176 2.44 -16.83 15.89
C ASN A 176 3.70 -16.37 15.12
N GLU A 177 3.68 -15.16 14.58
CA GLU A 177 4.76 -14.48 13.84
C GLU A 177 5.54 -13.51 14.73
N GLU A 178 5.10 -13.27 15.98
CA GLU A 178 5.95 -12.77 17.09
C GLU A 178 7.01 -13.81 17.54
N LYS A 179 7.35 -14.78 16.68
CA LYS A 179 8.53 -15.60 16.88
C LYS A 179 9.73 -14.78 16.47
N ARG A 180 10.24 -14.05 17.46
CA ARG A 180 11.60 -13.48 17.55
C ARG A 180 12.56 -14.31 16.71
N THR A 181 12.88 -13.85 15.51
CA THR A 181 14.06 -14.30 14.80
C THR A 181 15.27 -13.79 15.58
N ASP A 182 16.35 -14.57 15.63
CA ASP A 182 17.58 -14.31 16.42
C ASP A 182 18.32 -12.99 16.10
N ASP A 183 17.74 -12.11 15.28
CA ASP A 183 18.21 -10.77 14.95
C ASP A 183 17.10 -9.77 15.35
N ASP A 184 17.31 -9.09 16.48
CA ASP A 184 16.31 -8.35 17.27
C ASP A 184 15.77 -7.08 16.57
N CYS A 185 14.78 -7.25 15.68
CA CYS A 185 13.79 -6.23 15.39
C CYS A 185 12.45 -6.89 15.01
N ASN A 186 11.37 -6.58 15.74
CA ASN A 186 10.02 -6.96 15.29
C ASN A 186 9.76 -6.28 13.93
N LEU A 187 8.96 -6.89 13.05
CA LEU A 187 8.57 -6.29 11.76
C LEU A 187 8.09 -4.83 11.90
N HIS A 188 7.39 -4.55 13.01
CA HIS A 188 6.99 -3.20 13.36
C HIS A 188 8.18 -2.26 13.61
N ASP A 189 9.18 -2.73 14.35
CA ASP A 189 10.39 -1.97 14.66
C ASP A 189 11.22 -1.71 13.39
N GLN A 190 11.30 -2.68 12.47
CA GLN A 190 11.94 -2.49 11.17
C GLN A 190 11.25 -1.39 10.35
N LEU A 191 9.91 -1.38 10.32
CA LEU A 191 9.15 -0.31 9.65
C LEU A 191 9.39 1.06 10.29
N VAL A 192 9.34 1.12 11.62
CA VAL A 192 9.61 2.36 12.37
C VAL A 192 11.04 2.84 12.13
N TRP A 193 12.01 1.92 12.12
CA TRP A 193 13.39 2.22 11.80
C TRP A 193 13.55 2.76 10.38
N ASN A 194 12.96 2.10 9.38
CA ASN A 194 13.01 2.56 7.99
C ASN A 194 12.39 3.95 7.82
N LEU A 195 11.28 4.23 8.52
CA LEU A 195 10.68 5.57 8.53
C LEU A 195 11.60 6.60 9.18
N HIS A 196 12.19 6.28 10.33
CA HIS A 196 13.09 7.14 11.05
C HIS A 196 14.35 7.46 10.25
N SER A 197 15.04 6.42 9.76
CA SER A 197 16.29 6.56 9.00
C SER A 197 16.06 7.41 7.75
N ASN A 198 15.05 7.11 6.95
CA ASN A 198 14.77 7.85 5.72
C ASN A 198 14.35 9.30 6.00
N ALA A 199 13.53 9.54 7.04
CA ALA A 199 13.13 10.90 7.40
C ALA A 199 14.32 11.76 7.87
N CYS A 200 15.25 11.17 8.64
CA CYS A 200 16.45 11.86 9.11
C CYS A 200 17.43 12.18 7.97
N HIS A 201 17.67 11.24 7.05
CA HIS A 201 18.57 11.44 5.91
C HIS A 201 18.09 12.53 4.96
N GLN A 202 16.78 12.64 4.74
CA GLN A 202 16.19 13.62 3.82
C GLN A 202 16.21 15.05 4.37
N ASN A 203 16.18 15.23 5.71
CA ASN A 203 15.66 16.46 6.28
C ASN A 203 16.42 17.07 7.47
N GLY A 204 17.56 16.53 7.91
CA GLY A 204 18.36 17.18 8.95
C GLY A 204 17.52 17.65 10.15
N THR A 205 16.90 16.74 10.89
CA THR A 205 16.22 16.96 12.19
C THR A 205 15.02 17.94 12.31
N GLU A 206 14.61 18.75 11.32
CA GLU A 206 13.74 19.91 11.61
C GLU A 206 12.23 19.84 11.25
N ILE A 207 11.71 18.81 10.59
CA ILE A 207 10.37 18.96 9.95
C ILE A 207 9.15 18.79 10.87
N LEU A 208 9.22 17.99 11.93
CA LEU A 208 7.99 17.50 12.56
C LEU A 208 7.31 18.44 13.59
N PRO A 209 7.99 19.31 14.36
CA PRO A 209 7.28 20.09 15.37
C PRO A 209 6.56 21.33 14.85
N SER A 210 7.08 22.01 13.82
CA SER A 210 6.65 23.38 13.49
C SER A 210 5.54 23.49 12.45
N LYS A 211 5.36 22.49 11.57
CA LYS A 211 4.47 22.59 10.41
C LYS A 211 3.15 21.81 10.49
N LEU A 212 2.97 20.98 11.53
CA LEU A 212 1.71 20.24 11.77
C LEU A 212 0.79 20.93 12.78
N MET A 213 1.18 22.07 13.33
CA MET A 213 0.40 22.81 14.36
C MET A 213 -0.38 24.01 13.82
N HIS A 214 -0.51 24.17 12.51
CA HIS A 214 -1.25 25.28 11.89
C HIS A 214 -2.17 24.79 10.78
#